data_AF-A0A938BPA8-F1
#
_entry.id   AF-A0A938BPA8-F1
#
_cell.length_a   1.000
_cell.length_b   1.000
_cell.length_c   1.000
_cell.angle_alpha   90.00
_cell.angle_beta   90.00
_cell.angle_gamma   90.00
#
_symmetry.space_group_name_H-M   'P 1'
#
loop_
_entity.id
_entity.type
_entity.pdbx_description
1 polymer ?
#
loop_
_entity_poly.entity_id
_entity_poly.type
_entity_poly.pdbx_seq_one_letter_code
_entity_poly.pdbx_strand_id
1 'polypeptide(L)'
;AQFAITQPVFDPTQLEAFAEHLEAEGIRIPVIAGVWPLVSLRNAEFMANEVPGVVVPPEILDRIRLDGKEAQLAEGIAIAREMLDRVRPLVRGVQVSAPFGRVDLALQVLEDCLPRAQTARAASA
;
A
#
# COMPACT_ATOMS: atom_id res chain seq x y z
N ALA A 1 -1.41 22.67 -6.19
CA ALA A 1 -0.67 21.62 -5.45
C ALA A 1 0.51 21.14 -6.31
N GLN A 2 1.56 20.57 -5.70
CA GLN A 2 2.74 20.08 -6.43
C GLN A 2 2.69 18.57 -6.71
N PHE A 3 1.86 17.82 -5.99
CA PHE A 3 1.59 16.40 -6.17
C PHE A 3 0.26 16.06 -5.49
N ALA A 4 -0.27 14.86 -5.74
CA ALA A 4 -1.40 14.27 -5.04
C ALA A 4 -0.99 12.96 -4.36
N ILE A 5 -1.56 12.68 -3.19
CA ILE A 5 -1.46 11.36 -2.53
C ILE A 5 -2.85 10.74 -2.56
N THR A 6 -2.96 9.50 -3.04
CA THR A 6 -4.24 8.78 -3.09
C THR A 6 -4.63 8.25 -1.72
N GLN A 7 -5.90 7.88 -1.58
CA GLN A 7 -6.30 6.92 -0.54
C GLN A 7 -5.62 5.55 -0.80
N PRO A 8 -5.67 4.63 0.17
CA PRO A 8 -5.11 3.29 0.00
C PRO A 8 -5.71 2.57 -1.21
N VAL A 9 -4.85 2.04 -2.06
CA VAL A 9 -5.25 1.31 -3.27
C VAL A 9 -5.25 -0.19 -2.98
N PHE A 10 -6.43 -0.80 -2.95
CA PHE A 10 -6.60 -2.26 -2.93
C PHE A 10 -7.04 -2.84 -4.27
N ASP A 11 -7.40 -1.98 -5.22
CA ASP A 11 -7.68 -2.33 -6.61
C ASP A 11 -6.85 -1.46 -7.56
N PRO A 12 -5.78 -2.01 -8.17
CA PRO A 12 -4.93 -1.25 -9.08
C PRO A 12 -5.64 -0.80 -10.36
N THR A 13 -6.71 -1.48 -10.78
CA THR A 13 -7.47 -1.08 -11.98
C THR A 13 -8.19 0.25 -11.76
N GLN A 14 -8.59 0.55 -10.51
CA GLN A 14 -9.13 1.84 -10.13
C GLN A 14 -8.08 2.95 -10.25
N LEU A 15 -6.82 2.67 -9.90
CA LEU A 15 -5.72 3.63 -10.03
C LEU A 15 -5.37 3.88 -11.51
N GLU A 16 -5.40 2.84 -12.35
CA GLU A 16 -5.22 2.95 -13.80
C GLU A 16 -6.28 3.89 -14.40
N ALA A 17 -7.55 3.62 -14.14
CA ALA A 17 -8.65 4.45 -14.64
C ALA A 17 -8.56 5.91 -14.12
N PHE A 18 -8.12 6.10 -12.87
CA PHE A 18 -7.89 7.44 -12.33
C PHE A 18 -6.77 8.17 -13.06
N ALA A 19 -5.65 7.49 -13.34
CA ALA A 19 -4.53 8.08 -14.07
C ALA A 19 -4.94 8.49 -15.49
N GLU A 20 -5.66 7.62 -16.21
CA GLU A 20 -6.21 7.92 -17.54
C GLU A 20 -7.14 9.15 -17.50
N HIS A 21 -7.98 9.25 -16.48
CA HIS A 21 -8.87 10.41 -16.32
C HIS A 21 -8.09 11.72 -16.09
N LEU A 22 -7.06 11.70 -15.24
CA LEU A 22 -6.20 12.88 -15.04
C LEU A 22 -5.53 13.32 -16.34
N GLU A 23 -5.04 12.37 -17.14
CA GLU A 23 -4.45 12.66 -18.45
C GLU A 23 -5.45 13.30 -19.41
N ALA A 24 -6.66 12.75 -19.48
CA ALA A 24 -7.74 13.29 -20.31
C ALA A 24 -8.14 14.72 -19.94
N GLU A 25 -8.13 15.05 -18.64
CA GLU A 25 -8.40 16.40 -18.11
C GLU A 25 -7.17 17.34 -18.19
N GLY A 26 -6.03 16.86 -18.72
CA GLY A 26 -4.81 17.65 -18.84
C GLY A 26 -4.11 17.94 -17.51
N ILE A 27 -4.45 17.19 -16.45
CA ILE A 27 -3.85 17.32 -15.11
C ILE A 27 -2.54 16.52 -15.07
N ARG A 28 -1.41 17.21 -14.84
CA ARG A 28 -0.05 16.61 -14.94
C ARG A 28 0.72 16.54 -13.63
N ILE A 29 0.05 16.75 -12.49
CA ILE A 29 0.75 16.66 -11.20
C ILE A 29 1.15 15.21 -10.91
N PRO A 30 2.33 14.95 -10.31
CA PRO A 30 2.71 13.63 -9.85
C PRO A 30 1.68 13.04 -8.89
N VAL A 31 1.35 11.76 -9.09
CA VAL A 31 0.53 10.98 -8.15
C VAL A 31 1.46 10.09 -7.31
N ILE A 32 1.18 10.02 -6.01
CA ILE A 32 1.80 9.11 -5.05
C ILE A 32 0.71 8.15 -4.57
N ALA A 33 0.88 6.85 -4.79
CA ALA A 33 -0.12 5.86 -4.36
C ALA A 33 0.01 5.55 -2.86
N GLY A 34 -1.11 5.55 -2.14
CA GLY A 34 -1.20 5.04 -0.78
C GLY A 34 -1.22 3.52 -0.75
N VAL A 35 -0.34 2.90 0.05
CA VAL A 35 -0.28 1.44 0.28
C VAL A 35 -0.35 1.15 1.77
N TRP A 36 -1.34 0.36 2.19
CA TRP A 36 -1.63 0.14 3.61
C TRP A 36 -1.71 -1.36 3.91
N PRO A 37 -0.85 -1.89 4.81
CA PRO A 37 -0.99 -3.27 5.27
C PRO A 37 -2.24 -3.42 6.15
N LEU A 38 -3.02 -4.46 5.87
CA LEU A 38 -4.21 -4.80 6.65
C LEU A 38 -3.81 -5.65 7.86
N VAL A 39 -4.15 -5.24 9.07
CA VAL A 39 -3.64 -5.90 10.29
C VAL A 39 -4.55 -7.00 10.84
N SER A 40 -5.77 -7.13 10.31
CA SER A 40 -6.77 -8.14 10.67
C SER A 40 -7.98 -8.07 9.73
N LEU A 41 -8.84 -9.09 9.77
CA LEU A 41 -10.13 -9.08 9.07
C LEU A 41 -11.00 -7.88 9.48
N ARG A 42 -11.09 -7.62 10.79
CA ARG A 42 -11.84 -6.46 11.30
C ARG A 42 -11.31 -5.13 10.75
N ASN A 43 -9.98 -5.02 10.61
CA ASN A 43 -9.38 -3.82 10.01
C ASN A 43 -9.72 -3.72 8.52
N ALA A 44 -9.68 -4.82 7.77
CA ALA A 44 -10.09 -4.84 6.36
C ALA A 44 -11.57 -4.48 6.18
N GLU A 45 -12.47 -5.02 7.01
CA GLU A 45 -13.90 -4.67 7.01
C GLU A 45 -14.12 -3.19 7.36
N PHE A 46 -13.35 -2.62 8.29
CA PHE A 46 -13.40 -1.19 8.57
C PHE A 46 -12.96 -0.36 7.36
N MET A 47 -11.86 -0.74 6.69
CA MET A 47 -11.41 -0.06 5.47
C MET A 47 -12.47 -0.12 4.35
N ALA A 48 -13.18 -1.25 4.23
CA ALA A 48 -14.19 -1.46 3.21
C ALA A 48 -15.49 -0.68 3.45
N ASN A 49 -15.91 -0.54 4.72
CA ASN A 49 -17.24 -0.03 5.06
C ASN A 49 -17.23 1.39 5.63
N GLU A 50 -16.15 1.79 6.31
CA GLU A 50 -16.14 3.00 7.14
C GLU A 50 -15.21 4.09 6.59
N VAL A 51 -14.34 3.78 5.62
CA VAL A 51 -13.40 4.75 5.05
C VAL A 51 -13.92 5.28 3.71
N PRO A 52 -14.35 6.56 3.62
CA PRO A 52 -14.92 7.10 2.39
C PRO A 52 -13.93 7.08 1.22
N GLY A 53 -14.39 6.58 0.07
CA GLY A 53 -13.61 6.54 -1.16
C GLY A 53 -12.58 5.39 -1.23
N VAL A 54 -12.45 4.58 -0.19
CA VAL A 54 -11.68 3.33 -0.24
C VAL A 54 -12.59 2.20 -0.71
N VAL A 55 -12.11 1.45 -1.70
CA VAL A 55 -12.75 0.22 -2.16
C VAL A 55 -11.82 -0.94 -1.83
N VAL A 56 -12.32 -1.89 -1.03
CA VAL A 56 -11.63 -3.15 -0.75
C VAL A 56 -12.34 -4.25 -1.53
N PRO A 57 -11.71 -4.85 -2.55
CA PRO A 57 -12.34 -5.93 -3.30
C PRO A 57 -12.72 -7.13 -2.41
N PRO A 58 -13.84 -7.82 -2.67
CA PRO A 58 -14.27 -8.98 -1.88
C PRO A 58 -13.19 -10.06 -1.73
N GLU A 59 -12.40 -10.30 -2.77
CA GLU A 59 -11.30 -11.26 -2.76
C GLU A 59 -10.21 -10.92 -1.74
N ILE A 60 -10.00 -9.64 -1.42
CA ILE A 60 -9.07 -9.20 -0.37
C ILE A 60 -9.62 -9.53 1.01
N LEU A 61 -10.94 -9.36 1.22
CA LEU A 61 -11.61 -9.75 2.47
C LEU A 61 -11.58 -11.26 2.68
N ASP A 62 -11.80 -12.03 1.61
CA ASP A 62 -11.77 -13.49 1.65
C ASP A 62 -10.37 -14.02 1.95
N ARG A 63 -9.33 -13.46 1.32
CA ARG A 63 -7.93 -13.82 1.60
C ARG A 63 -7.55 -13.60 3.05
N ILE A 64 -7.99 -12.49 3.65
CA ILE A 64 -7.67 -12.15 5.04
C ILE A 64 -8.50 -12.97 6.04
N ARG A 65 -9.54 -13.70 5.62
CA ARG A 65 -10.35 -14.56 6.48
C ARG A 65 -9.62 -15.85 6.85
N LEU A 66 -8.51 -15.70 7.58
CA LEU A 66 -7.66 -16.76 8.12
C LEU A 66 -7.84 -16.90 9.62
N ASP A 67 -7.52 -18.08 10.14
CA ASP A 67 -7.54 -18.35 11.58
C ASP A 67 -6.32 -17.74 12.27
N GLY A 68 -6.58 -16.87 13.25
CA GLY A 68 -5.55 -16.26 14.09
C GLY A 68 -5.01 -14.93 13.56
N LYS A 69 -4.76 -13.99 14.47
CA LYS A 69 -4.33 -12.62 14.14
C LYS A 69 -2.99 -12.56 13.40
N GLU A 70 -2.09 -13.49 13.70
CA GLU A 70 -0.77 -13.54 13.08
C GLU A 70 -0.87 -13.90 11.59
N ALA A 71 -1.68 -14.91 11.25
CA ALA A 71 -1.93 -15.30 9.87
C ALA A 71 -2.61 -14.17 9.08
N GLN A 72 -3.61 -13.51 9.67
CA GLN A 72 -4.28 -12.36 9.03
C GLN A 72 -3.32 -11.18 8.79
N LEU A 73 -2.44 -10.90 9.75
CA LEU A 73 -1.43 -9.85 9.61
C LEU A 73 -0.41 -10.19 8.52
N ALA A 74 0.07 -11.43 8.49
CA ALA A 74 1.01 -11.89 7.45
C ALA A 74 0.39 -11.76 6.05
N GLU A 75 -0.87 -12.18 5.90
CA GLU A 75 -1.59 -12.06 4.62
C GLU A 75 -1.84 -10.60 4.23
N GLY A 76 -2.20 -9.73 5.19
CA GLY A 76 -2.39 -8.31 4.91
C GLY A 76 -1.10 -7.57 4.55
N ILE A 77 0.06 -8.02 5.03
CA ILE A 77 1.37 -7.54 4.58
C ILE A 77 1.65 -8.04 3.15
N ALA A 78 1.38 -9.32 2.86
CA ALA A 78 1.56 -9.90 1.53
C ALA A 78 0.72 -9.16 0.48
N ILE A 79 -0.56 -8.90 0.78
CA ILE A 79 -1.46 -8.10 -0.05
C ILE A 79 -0.89 -6.69 -0.30
N ALA A 80 -0.37 -6.02 0.73
CA ALA A 80 0.23 -4.70 0.57
C ALA A 80 1.50 -4.72 -0.31
N ARG A 81 2.31 -5.79 -0.25
CA ARG A 81 3.47 -5.98 -1.16
C ARG A 81 3.01 -6.18 -2.61
N GLU A 82 1.99 -7.01 -2.83
CA GLU A 82 1.41 -7.20 -4.16
C GLU A 82 0.84 -5.89 -4.73
N MET A 83 0.12 -5.12 -3.91
CA MET A 83 -0.40 -3.81 -4.32
C MET A 83 0.75 -2.86 -4.65
N LEU A 84 1.78 -2.79 -3.81
CA LEU A 84 2.98 -1.99 -4.05
C LEU A 84 3.58 -2.30 -5.42
N ASP A 85 3.79 -3.57 -5.74
CA ASP A 85 4.37 -3.98 -7.03
C ASP A 85 3.47 -3.62 -8.21
N ARG A 86 2.15 -3.75 -8.07
CA ARG A 86 1.18 -3.41 -9.13
C ARG A 86 1.05 -1.91 -9.36
N VAL A 87 1.10 -1.08 -8.31
CA VAL A 87 0.89 0.37 -8.45
C VAL A 87 2.16 1.11 -8.86
N ARG A 88 3.36 0.63 -8.47
CA ARG A 88 4.64 1.32 -8.72
C ARG A 88 4.87 1.77 -10.17
N PRO A 89 4.54 0.97 -11.20
CA PRO A 89 4.71 1.39 -12.60
C PRO A 89 3.81 2.56 -13.01
N LEU A 90 2.71 2.78 -12.29
CA LEU A 90 1.65 3.74 -12.63
C LEU A 90 1.86 5.12 -11.99
N VAL A 91 2.74 5.22 -10.98
CA VAL A 91 2.86 6.41 -10.13
C VAL A 91 4.29 6.90 -9.98
N ARG A 92 4.45 8.14 -9.49
CA ARG A 92 5.78 8.74 -9.28
C ARG A 92 6.37 8.44 -7.91
N GLY A 93 5.61 7.81 -7.04
CA GLY A 93 6.05 7.37 -5.72
C GLY A 93 4.95 6.63 -4.98
N VAL A 94 5.29 6.11 -3.80
CA VAL A 94 4.35 5.42 -2.93
C VAL A 94 4.47 5.95 -1.51
N GLN A 95 3.35 5.98 -0.79
CA GLN A 95 3.29 6.27 0.64
C GLN A 95 2.80 5.01 1.34
N VAL A 96 3.67 4.39 2.14
CA VAL A 96 3.31 3.22 2.95
C VAL A 96 2.89 3.67 4.34
N SER A 97 1.74 3.19 4.81
CA SER A 97 1.24 3.53 6.15
C SER A 97 1.84 2.64 7.24
N ALA A 98 2.05 3.23 8.42
CA ALA A 98 2.40 2.52 9.65
C ALA A 98 1.15 2.46 10.55
N PRO A 99 0.24 1.49 10.34
CA PRO A 99 -1.02 1.43 11.07
C PRO A 99 -0.76 1.32 12.58
N PHE A 100 -1.45 2.15 13.36
CA PHE A 100 -1.28 2.24 14.82
C PHE A 100 0.15 2.56 15.28
N GLY A 101 0.95 3.25 14.43
CA GLY A 101 2.34 3.59 14.73
C GLY A 101 3.31 2.42 14.59
N ARG A 102 2.88 1.28 14.04
CA ARG A 102 3.71 0.09 13.83
C ARG A 102 4.59 0.23 12.58
N VAL A 103 5.74 0.88 12.76
CA VAL A 103 6.72 1.11 11.68
C VAL A 103 7.31 -0.19 11.15
N ASP A 104 7.41 -1.23 11.99
CA ASP A 104 7.84 -2.58 11.60
C ASP A 104 7.02 -3.15 10.44
N LEU A 105 5.72 -2.86 10.39
CA LEU A 105 4.83 -3.33 9.33
C LEU A 105 5.08 -2.59 8.01
N ALA A 106 5.26 -1.28 8.07
CA ALA A 106 5.59 -0.49 6.90
C ALA A 106 6.93 -0.91 6.28
N LEU A 107 7.92 -1.23 7.12
CA LEU A 107 9.22 -1.72 6.67
C LEU A 107 9.14 -3.11 6.03
N GLN A 108 8.30 -4.01 6.54
CA GLN A 108 8.07 -5.32 5.92
C GLN A 108 7.43 -5.22 4.53
N VAL A 109 6.56 -4.23 4.31
CA VAL A 109 6.00 -3.96 2.98
C VAL A 109 7.08 -3.41 2.03
N LEU A 110 7.98 -2.57 2.55
CA LEU A 110 9.04 -1.91 1.76
C LEU A 110 10.32 -2.73 1.60
N GLU A 111 10.40 -3.93 2.18
CA GLU A 111 11.65 -4.70 2.32
C GLU A 111 12.42 -4.87 1.00
N ASP A 112 11.73 -5.21 -0.10
CA ASP A 112 12.34 -5.40 -1.42
C ASP A 112 12.60 -4.08 -2.17
N CYS A 113 12.04 -2.97 -1.68
CA CYS A 113 12.12 -1.65 -2.30
C CYS A 113 13.23 -0.79 -1.71
N LEU A 114 13.61 -1.07 -0.46
CA LEU A 114 14.67 -0.35 0.21
C LEU A 114 16.02 -0.84 -0.32
N PRO A 115 16.97 0.07 -0.64
CA PRO A 115 18.33 -0.36 -0.89
C PRO A 115 18.78 -1.16 0.32
N ARG A 116 19.31 -2.37 0.09
CA ARG A 116 19.94 -3.14 1.15
C ARG A 116 20.92 -2.21 1.83
N ALA A 117 20.75 -2.00 3.13
CA ALA A 117 21.73 -1.28 3.92
C ALA A 117 23.07 -1.97 3.62
N GLN A 118 23.96 -1.30 2.88
CA GLN A 118 25.34 -1.72 2.83
C GLN A 118 25.75 -1.67 4.28
N THR A 119 25.89 -2.85 4.89
CA THR A 119 26.39 -2.98 6.25
C THR A 119 27.65 -2.15 6.25
N ALA A 120 27.68 -1.08 7.05
CA ALA A 120 28.85 -0.23 7.18
C ALA A 120 30.01 -1.11 7.68
N ARG A 121 30.73 -1.71 6.74
CA ARG A 121 31.96 -2.44 6.93
C ARG A 121 33.02 -1.55 6.29
N ALA A 122 34.03 -1.22 7.11
CA ALA A 122 35.06 -0.20 6.95
C ALA A 122 34.58 1.21 7.37
N ALA A 123 35.14 1.90 8.37
CA ALA A 123 36.43 1.72 9.02
C ALA A 123 36.40 2.29 10.45
N SER A 124 36.59 1.43 11.45
CA SER A 124 37.37 1.82 12.61
C SER A 124 38.83 1.65 12.20
N ALA A 125 39.48 2.79 11.99
CA ALA A 125 40.93 2.93 11.92
C ALA A 125 41.59 2.45 13.22
#